data_AF-A0AAW1P858-F1
#
_entry.id   AF-A0AAW1P858-F1
#
_cell.length_a   1.000
_cell.length_b   1.000
_cell.length_c   1.000
_cell.angle_alpha   90.00
_cell.angle_beta   90.00
_cell.angle_gamma   90.00
#
_symmetry.space_group_name_H-M   'P 1'
#
loop_
_entity.id
_entity.type
_entity.pdbx_description
1 polymer ?
#
loop_
_entity_poly.entity_id
_entity_poly.type
_entity_poly.pdbx_seq_one_letter_code
_entity_poly.pdbx_strand_id
1 'polypeptide(L)'
;MNQRSPVAALKSDTKPTAALYSHQHMRCYASAPVPRFTGKKLRPYSSYKERFKMTGEGKIKRMRPGHRHKRSSKSGRQNLLLKGSAMVFSAVANKMKRLGFDRRAFA
;
A
#
# COMPACT_ATOMS: atom_id res chain seq x y z
N MET A 1 -13.92 -66.23 -37.04
CA MET A 1 -12.52 -66.40 -36.59
C MET A 1 -11.79 -65.08 -36.71
N ASN A 2 -10.96 -64.80 -35.69
CA ASN A 2 -9.90 -63.79 -35.61
C ASN A 2 -10.26 -62.33 -35.34
N GLN A 3 -10.56 -62.11 -34.06
CA GLN A 3 -9.96 -61.12 -33.15
C GLN A 3 -8.74 -60.35 -33.71
N ARG A 4 -8.77 -59.02 -33.64
CA ARG A 4 -7.59 -58.17 -33.41
C ARG A 4 -7.94 -57.02 -32.47
N SER A 5 -7.37 -57.07 -31.28
CA SER A 5 -7.28 -55.98 -30.31
C SER A 5 -5.94 -55.21 -30.52
N PRO A 6 -5.55 -54.24 -29.66
CA PRO A 6 -5.46 -52.82 -29.99
C PRO A 6 -4.01 -52.29 -30.12
N VAL A 7 -3.83 -51.11 -30.72
CA VAL A 7 -2.60 -50.31 -30.51
C VAL A 7 -2.98 -48.89 -30.11
N ALA A 8 -2.76 -48.60 -28.84
CA ALA A 8 -2.78 -47.25 -28.28
C ALA A 8 -1.70 -46.39 -28.94
N ALA A 9 -2.12 -45.41 -29.75
CA ALA A 9 -1.21 -44.38 -30.24
C ALA A 9 -0.98 -43.36 -29.12
N LEU A 10 0.14 -43.55 -28.41
CA LEU A 10 0.79 -42.54 -27.58
C LEU A 10 0.99 -41.26 -28.41
N LYS A 11 0.14 -40.24 -28.17
CA LYS A 11 0.46 -38.87 -28.59
C LYS A 11 1.33 -38.27 -27.50
N SER A 12 2.59 -38.07 -27.86
CA SER A 12 3.64 -37.50 -27.06
C SER A 12 3.24 -36.19 -26.39
N ASP A 13 3.69 -36.06 -25.14
CA ASP A 13 3.75 -34.83 -24.36
C ASP A 13 4.55 -33.76 -25.12
N THR A 14 3.87 -33.02 -26.01
CA THR A 14 4.39 -31.74 -26.45
C THR A 14 3.98 -30.70 -25.40
N LYS A 15 4.87 -30.51 -24.41
CA LYS A 15 4.82 -29.31 -23.57
C LYS A 15 4.74 -28.12 -24.53
N PRO A 16 3.72 -27.24 -24.45
CA PRO A 16 3.65 -26.09 -25.33
C PRO A 16 4.92 -25.27 -25.10
N THR A 17 5.74 -25.23 -26.13
CA THR A 17 6.94 -24.40 -26.23
C THR A 17 6.54 -22.95 -26.01
N ALA A 18 7.41 -22.22 -25.32
CA ALA A 18 7.20 -20.92 -24.69
C ALA A 18 6.93 -19.73 -25.65
N ALA A 19 6.34 -19.94 -26.83
CA ALA A 19 6.32 -18.96 -27.91
C ALA A 19 4.91 -18.54 -28.41
N LEU A 20 3.82 -18.95 -27.77
CA LEU A 20 2.47 -18.46 -28.09
C LEU A 20 1.68 -18.08 -26.83
N TYR A 21 2.34 -17.36 -25.91
CA TYR A 21 1.61 -16.46 -25.02
C TYR A 21 1.10 -15.29 -25.86
N SER A 22 -0.06 -15.51 -26.46
CA SER A 22 -0.78 -14.56 -27.28
C SER A 22 -1.00 -13.25 -26.51
N HIS A 23 -0.87 -12.14 -27.24
CA HIS A 23 -1.19 -10.76 -26.81
C HIS A 23 -2.58 -10.58 -26.13
N GLN A 24 -3.42 -11.61 -26.09
CA GLN A 24 -4.74 -11.60 -25.44
C GLN A 24 -4.66 -11.56 -23.90
N HIS A 25 -3.63 -12.11 -23.26
CA HIS A 25 -3.52 -12.10 -21.79
C HIS A 25 -3.09 -10.74 -21.19
N MET A 26 -2.67 -9.78 -22.01
CA MET A 26 -2.27 -8.43 -21.56
C MET A 26 -3.37 -7.37 -21.72
N ARG A 27 -4.48 -7.67 -22.42
CA ARG A 27 -5.57 -6.72 -22.65
C ARG A 27 -6.59 -6.64 -21.51
N CYS A 28 -6.68 -7.68 -20.68
CA CYS A 28 -7.61 -7.74 -19.56
C CYS A 28 -7.13 -7.01 -18.29
N TYR A 29 -5.86 -6.60 -18.21
CA TYR A 29 -5.36 -5.77 -17.11
C TYR A 29 -5.50 -4.26 -17.37
N ALA A 30 -5.63 -3.85 -18.63
CA ALA A 30 -5.69 -2.43 -19.02
C ALA A 30 -7.12 -1.85 -19.01
N SER A 31 -8.16 -2.67 -18.90
CA SER A 31 -9.56 -2.27 -19.00
C SER A 31 -10.32 -2.34 -17.69
N ALA A 32 -9.66 -2.29 -16.53
CA ALA A 32 -10.38 -2.11 -15.28
C ALA A 32 -10.98 -0.68 -15.30
N PRO A 33 -12.30 -0.49 -15.48
CA PRO A 33 -12.87 0.84 -15.36
C PRO A 33 -12.56 1.30 -13.93
N VAL A 34 -11.87 2.44 -13.81
CA VAL A 34 -11.70 3.12 -12.51
C VAL A 34 -13.06 3.08 -11.80
N PRO A 35 -13.15 2.50 -10.59
CA PRO A 35 -14.43 2.20 -9.98
C PRO A 35 -15.24 3.49 -9.87
N ARG A 36 -16.48 3.46 -10.35
CA ARG A 36 -17.41 4.59 -10.24
C ARG A 36 -17.50 5.01 -8.77
N PHE A 37 -17.37 6.31 -8.49
CA PHE A 37 -17.40 6.83 -7.13
C PHE A 37 -18.74 6.50 -6.46
N THR A 38 -18.73 5.55 -5.54
CA THR A 38 -19.92 4.94 -4.93
C THR A 38 -20.44 5.73 -3.72
N GLY A 39 -20.13 7.03 -3.62
CA GLY A 39 -20.57 7.87 -2.49
C GLY A 39 -20.02 7.42 -1.13
N LYS A 40 -18.82 6.81 -1.10
CA LYS A 40 -18.25 6.27 0.15
C LYS A 40 -17.81 7.39 1.10
N LYS A 41 -18.03 7.16 2.40
CA LYS A 41 -17.58 8.04 3.50
C LYS A 41 -16.09 8.35 3.35
N LEU A 42 -15.69 9.59 3.65
CA LEU A 42 -14.31 10.03 3.58
C LEU A 42 -13.48 9.35 4.69
N ARG A 43 -12.60 8.43 4.31
CA ARG A 43 -11.74 7.68 5.24
C ARG A 43 -10.36 8.34 5.28
N PRO A 44 -9.82 8.69 6.46
CA PRO A 44 -8.45 9.17 6.53
C PRO A 44 -7.47 8.08 6.09
N TYR A 45 -6.39 8.49 5.42
CA TYR A 45 -5.33 7.58 4.98
C TYR A 45 -4.81 6.74 6.16
N SER A 46 -4.62 5.44 5.93
CA SER A 46 -4.03 4.52 6.92
C SER A 46 -2.65 5.01 7.39
N SER A 47 -1.85 5.54 6.46
CA SER A 47 -0.54 6.15 6.76
C SER A 47 -0.60 7.26 7.81
N TYR A 48 -1.69 8.03 7.85
CA TYR A 48 -1.85 9.08 8.85
C TYR A 48 -2.14 8.52 10.23
N LYS A 49 -2.94 7.45 10.32
CA LYS A 49 -3.29 6.77 11.58
C LYS A 49 -2.08 6.17 12.29
N GLU A 50 -1.16 5.62 11.50
CA GLU A 50 0.06 4.99 12.00
C GLU A 50 1.08 6.02 12.48
N ARG A 51 1.27 7.11 11.73
CA ARG A 51 2.39 8.04 11.93
C ARG A 51 2.07 9.23 12.82
N PHE A 52 0.82 9.66 12.85
CA PHE A 52 0.40 10.87 13.56
C PHE A 52 -0.61 10.54 14.65
N LYS A 53 -0.61 11.33 15.72
CA LYS A 53 -1.54 11.21 16.83
C LYS A 53 -2.23 12.54 17.09
N MET A 54 -3.53 12.49 17.35
CA MET A 54 -4.27 13.68 17.76
C MET A 54 -4.20 13.87 19.28
N THR A 55 -4.02 15.11 19.72
CA THR A 55 -4.18 15.49 21.13
C THR A 55 -5.66 15.73 21.46
N GLY A 56 -6.01 15.76 22.76
CA GLY A 56 -7.38 16.09 23.19
C GLY A 56 -7.87 17.45 22.68
N GLU A 57 -6.96 18.41 22.55
CA GLU A 57 -7.19 19.75 21.98
C GLU A 57 -7.36 19.77 20.44
N GLY A 58 -7.23 18.62 19.76
CA GLY A 58 -7.37 18.55 18.29
C GLY A 58 -6.13 19.01 17.50
N LYS A 59 -4.97 19.12 18.17
CA LYS A 59 -3.69 19.37 17.51
C LYS A 59 -3.04 18.03 17.13
N ILE A 60 -2.20 18.02 16.09
CA ILE A 60 -1.59 16.80 15.57
C ILE A 60 -0.12 16.72 16.00
N LYS A 61 0.24 15.62 16.67
CA LYS A 61 1.60 15.25 17.08
C LYS A 61 2.22 14.25 16.10
N ARG A 62 3.54 14.33 15.95
CA ARG A 62 4.39 13.40 15.19
C ARG A 62 5.68 13.08 15.93
N MET A 63 6.30 11.96 15.58
CA MET A 63 7.70 11.72 15.90
C MET A 63 8.62 12.55 14.99
N ARG A 64 9.77 12.97 15.50
CA ARG A 64 10.80 13.61 14.67
C ARG A 64 11.48 12.56 13.79
N PRO A 65 11.70 12.85 12.49
CA PRO A 65 12.33 11.89 11.58
C PRO A 65 13.82 11.75 11.87
N GLY A 66 14.43 10.66 11.40
CA GLY A 66 15.88 10.49 11.42
C GLY A 66 16.48 9.91 12.71
N HIS A 67 15.66 9.44 13.65
CA HIS A 67 16.17 8.80 14.87
C HIS A 67 16.60 7.34 14.69
N ARG A 68 16.08 6.60 13.69
CA ARG A 68 16.27 5.15 13.59
C ARG A 68 17.69 4.74 13.15
N HIS A 69 18.09 5.09 11.94
CA HIS A 69 19.39 4.71 11.36
C HIS A 69 20.40 5.86 11.40
N LYS A 70 21.70 5.54 11.21
CA LYS A 70 22.81 6.51 11.25
C LYS A 70 22.81 7.33 12.56
N ARG A 71 22.64 6.67 13.71
CA ARG A 71 22.65 7.36 15.03
C ARG A 71 24.07 7.69 15.48
N SER A 72 25.03 6.86 15.11
CA SER A 72 26.46 7.01 15.42
C SER A 72 27.08 8.26 14.78
N SER A 73 26.60 8.66 13.60
CA SER A 73 27.09 9.86 12.90
C SER A 73 26.47 11.17 13.40
N LYS A 74 25.51 11.09 14.35
CA LYS A 74 24.82 12.25 14.91
C LYS A 74 25.35 12.53 16.30
N SER A 75 25.42 13.81 16.69
CA SER A 75 25.82 14.17 18.05
C SER A 75 24.84 13.63 19.09
N GLY A 76 25.31 13.41 20.32
CA GLY A 76 24.45 12.99 21.44
C GLY A 76 23.25 13.93 21.63
N ARG A 77 23.50 15.24 21.57
CA ARG A 77 22.46 16.29 21.62
C ARG A 77 21.45 16.16 20.48
N GLN A 78 21.90 15.92 19.25
CA GLN A 78 21.01 15.73 18.11
C GLN A 78 20.13 14.49 18.29
N ASN A 79 20.70 13.38 18.77
CA ASN A 79 19.94 12.16 19.05
C ASN A 79 18.86 12.37 20.11
N LEU A 80 19.15 13.14 21.18
CA LEU A 80 18.17 13.50 22.21
C LEU A 80 17.02 14.34 21.64
N LEU A 81 17.33 15.36 20.83
CA LEU A 81 16.31 16.19 20.18
C LEU A 81 15.40 15.37 19.26
N LEU A 82 15.97 14.43 18.49
CA LEU A 82 15.23 13.58 17.56
C LEU A 82 14.38 12.49 18.23
N LYS A 83 14.66 12.14 19.49
CA LYS A 83 13.86 11.18 20.27
C LYS A 83 12.46 11.71 20.61
N GLY A 84 12.32 13.04 20.72
CA GLY A 84 11.09 13.69 21.16
C GLY A 84 9.97 13.78 20.11
N SER A 85 8.74 13.91 20.60
CA SER A 85 7.58 14.29 19.78
C SER A 85 7.60 15.78 19.42
N ALA A 86 7.01 16.13 18.28
CA ALA A 86 6.82 17.51 17.85
C ALA A 86 5.41 17.70 17.28
N MET A 87 4.95 18.95 17.30
CA MET A 87 3.70 19.32 16.65
C MET A 87 3.89 19.35 15.13
N VAL A 88 2.86 18.96 14.39
CA VAL A 88 2.80 19.13 12.94
C VAL A 88 2.62 20.63 12.62
N PHE A 89 3.27 21.09 11.56
CA PHE A 89 3.12 22.46 11.09
C PHE A 89 1.67 22.75 10.69
N SER A 90 1.19 23.97 10.97
CA SER A 90 -0.21 24.36 10.80
C SER A 90 -0.74 24.12 9.38
N ALA A 91 0.03 24.48 8.35
CA ALA A 91 -0.40 24.29 6.96
C ALA A 91 -0.60 22.81 6.59
N VAL A 92 0.24 21.92 7.11
CA VAL A 92 0.11 20.48 6.88
C VAL A 92 -1.06 19.92 7.69
N ALA A 93 -1.23 20.36 8.94
CA ALA A 93 -2.34 19.95 9.78
C ALA A 93 -3.70 20.32 9.14
N ASN A 94 -3.80 21.50 8.52
CA ASN A 94 -5.01 21.92 7.81
C ASN A 94 -5.33 21.01 6.63
N LYS A 95 -4.31 20.57 5.86
CA LYS A 95 -4.49 19.60 4.77
C LYS A 95 -4.96 18.25 5.31
N MET A 96 -4.35 17.75 6.39
CA MET A 96 -4.73 16.48 7.01
C MET A 96 -6.18 16.48 7.50
N LYS A 97 -6.64 17.58 8.11
CA LYS A 97 -8.04 17.74 8.55
C LYS A 97 -9.02 17.71 7.38
N ARG A 98 -8.69 18.38 6.26
CA ARG A 98 -9.50 18.31 5.02
C ARG A 98 -9.61 16.89 4.45
N LEU A 99 -8.59 16.07 4.70
CA LEU A 99 -8.52 14.66 4.29
C LEU A 99 -9.09 13.70 5.35
N GLY A 100 -9.88 14.23 6.31
CA GLY A 100 -10.64 13.43 7.28
C GLY A 100 -9.86 12.98 8.50
N PHE A 101 -8.63 13.47 8.70
CA PHE A 101 -7.88 13.24 9.92
C PHE A 101 -8.28 14.27 10.98
N ASP A 102 -9.48 14.08 11.53
CA ASP A 102 -10.10 14.93 12.55
C ASP A 102 -10.58 14.08 13.74
N ARG A 103 -10.83 14.71 14.90
CA ARG A 103 -11.21 14.05 16.16
C ARG A 103 -12.44 13.19 16.00
N ARG A 104 -13.38 13.67 15.18
CA ARG A 104 -14.66 13.02 14.86
C ARG A 104 -14.51 11.67 14.17
N ALA A 105 -13.37 11.40 13.53
CA ALA A 105 -13.14 10.14 12.83
C ALA A 105 -12.63 9.01 13.75
N PHE A 106 -12.33 9.31 15.01
CA PHE A 106 -11.70 8.39 15.97
C PHE A 106 -12.36 8.38 17.35
N ALA A 107 -13.48 9.11 17.51
CA ALA A 107 -14.31 9.09 18.71
C ALA A 107 -15.40 8.02 18.59
#